data_AF-A0A4U8SJV3-F1
#
_entry.id   AF-A0A4U8SJV3-F1
#
_cell.length_a   1.000
_cell.length_b   1.000
_cell.length_c   1.000
_cell.angle_alpha   90.00
_cell.angle_beta   90.00
_cell.angle_gamma   90.00
#
_symmetry.space_group_name_H-M   'P 1'
#
loop_
_entity.id
_entity.type
_entity.pdbx_description
1 polymer ?
#
loop_
_entity_poly.entity_id
_entity_poly.type
_entity_poly.pdbx_seq_one_letter_code
_entity_poly.pdbx_strand_id
1 'polypeptide(L)'
;MDKLKDWDQFEIGSVLFPFKKGVDGAREIYKSVRTYSGDSSFSDSVAHWRVEKPVHNSEICINCFNCWVFCPDAAILTQDEKLAGVDYVHCKGCGVCVDVCPTNPKSLLMFSDHKDNEEALKEWPSKDSKK
;
A
#
# COMPACT_ATOMS: atom_id res chain seq x y z
N MET A 1 -5.12 -26.58 -16.94
CA MET A 1 -4.19 -25.93 -15.98
C MET A 1 -2.83 -25.95 -16.66
N ASP A 2 -2.36 -24.78 -17.10
CA ASP A 2 -1.04 -24.69 -17.71
C ASP A 2 0.04 -25.05 -16.68
N LYS A 3 0.97 -25.90 -17.11
CA LYS A 3 2.02 -26.46 -16.26
C LYS A 3 3.01 -25.33 -15.95
N LEU A 4 3.08 -24.90 -14.69
CA LEU A 4 4.10 -23.95 -14.23
C LEU A 4 5.49 -24.56 -14.48
N LYS A 5 6.41 -23.76 -15.03
CA LYS A 5 7.79 -24.17 -15.29
C LYS A 5 8.56 -24.23 -13.96
N ASP A 6 9.45 -25.22 -13.83
CA ASP A 6 10.35 -25.36 -12.69
C ASP A 6 11.49 -24.32 -12.73
N TRP A 7 12.15 -24.09 -11.59
CA TRP A 7 13.19 -23.05 -11.42
C TRP A 7 14.40 -23.23 -12.37
N ASP A 8 14.68 -24.47 -12.80
CA ASP A 8 15.73 -24.84 -13.76
C ASP A 8 15.29 -24.75 -15.23
N GLN A 9 14.00 -24.50 -15.49
CA GLN A 9 13.43 -24.35 -16.83
C GLN A 9 13.28 -22.88 -17.27
N PHE A 10 13.64 -21.93 -16.40
CA PHE A 10 13.85 -20.55 -16.79
C PHE A 10 15.19 -20.43 -17.51
N GLU A 11 15.17 -20.01 -18.77
CA GLU A 11 16.42 -19.61 -19.43
C GLU A 11 17.03 -18.44 -18.65
N ILE A 12 18.27 -18.58 -18.20
CA ILE A 12 19.01 -17.49 -17.56
C ILE A 12 19.01 -16.30 -18.52
N GLY A 13 18.26 -15.25 -18.18
CA GLY A 13 18.06 -14.08 -19.03
C GLY A 13 16.65 -13.92 -19.62
N SER A 14 15.70 -14.80 -19.32
CA SER A 14 14.29 -14.58 -19.68
C SER A 14 13.75 -13.35 -18.92
N VAL A 15 13.44 -12.27 -19.67
CA VAL A 15 12.86 -11.06 -19.11
C VAL A 15 11.43 -11.34 -18.67
N LEU A 16 11.17 -11.31 -17.37
CA LEU A 16 9.81 -11.30 -16.84
C LEU A 16 9.23 -9.91 -17.05
N PHE A 17 8.24 -9.78 -17.94
CA PHE A 17 7.55 -8.52 -18.15
C PHE A 17 6.57 -8.29 -16.98
N PRO A 18 6.70 -7.20 -16.23
CA PRO A 18 5.86 -6.97 -15.04
C PRO A 18 4.40 -6.63 -15.38
N PHE A 19 4.10 -6.26 -16.63
CA PHE A 19 2.78 -5.78 -17.05
C PHE A 19 2.27 -6.58 -18.25
N LYS A 20 0.97 -6.93 -18.25
CA LYS A 20 0.35 -7.71 -19.34
C LYS A 20 0.30 -6.96 -20.67
N LYS A 21 0.18 -5.62 -20.62
CA LYS A 21 0.05 -4.76 -21.81
C LYS A 21 1.38 -4.11 -22.22
N GLY A 22 2.51 -4.56 -21.68
CA GLY A 22 3.80 -3.91 -21.87
C GLY A 22 3.99 -2.69 -20.95
N VAL A 23 5.11 -1.99 -21.12
CA VAL A 23 5.51 -0.84 -20.26
C VAL A 23 4.97 0.49 -20.74
N ASP A 24 4.59 0.58 -22.02
CA ASP A 24 4.10 1.80 -22.63
C ASP A 24 2.77 2.21 -21.99
N GLY A 25 2.75 3.41 -21.42
CA GLY A 25 1.61 3.98 -20.71
C GLY A 25 1.32 3.39 -19.32
N ALA A 26 2.11 2.42 -18.84
CA ALA A 26 1.95 1.87 -17.50
C ALA A 26 2.11 2.93 -16.39
N ARG A 27 2.85 4.02 -16.69
CA ARG A 27 3.09 5.15 -15.78
C ARG A 27 1.87 6.05 -15.64
N GLU A 28 1.00 6.13 -16.63
CA GLU A 28 -0.24 6.93 -16.57
C GLU A 28 -1.35 6.21 -15.80
N ILE A 29 -1.17 4.92 -15.49
CA ILE A 29 -2.16 4.09 -14.81
C ILE A 29 -1.80 3.96 -13.34
N TYR A 30 -2.74 4.33 -12.45
CA TYR A 30 -2.60 4.17 -11.00
C TYR A 30 -2.34 2.71 -10.64
N LYS A 31 -1.55 2.50 -9.58
CA LYS A 31 -1.17 1.16 -9.09
C LYS A 31 -2.38 0.24 -8.88
N SER A 32 -3.49 0.78 -8.36
CA SER A 32 -4.72 0.05 -8.05
C SER A 32 -5.46 -0.53 -9.26
N VAL A 33 -5.28 0.06 -10.44
CA VAL A 33 -5.99 -0.34 -11.68
C VAL A 33 -5.04 -0.91 -12.75
N ARG A 34 -3.73 -0.93 -12.47
CA ARG A 34 -2.73 -1.45 -13.39
C ARG A 34 -2.85 -2.96 -13.55
N THR A 35 -2.70 -3.45 -14.78
CA THR A 35 -2.78 -4.88 -15.11
C THR A 35 -1.38 -5.52 -15.09
N TYR A 36 -1.10 -6.26 -14.03
CA TYR A 36 0.16 -6.98 -13.84
C TYR A 36 0.13 -8.37 -14.48
N SER A 37 1.29 -8.85 -14.90
CA SER A 37 1.49 -10.25 -15.31
C SER A 37 1.39 -11.18 -14.11
N GLY A 38 1.18 -12.48 -14.37
CA GLY A 38 1.16 -13.49 -13.29
C GLY A 38 2.50 -13.60 -12.59
N ASP A 39 3.59 -13.40 -13.34
CA ASP A 39 4.98 -13.50 -12.87
C ASP A 39 5.48 -12.23 -12.15
N SER A 40 4.65 -11.20 -12.06
CA SER A 40 4.99 -9.99 -11.31
C SER A 40 4.88 -10.27 -9.82
N SER A 41 5.88 -9.85 -9.03
CA SER A 41 5.83 -9.92 -7.57
C SER A 41 4.64 -9.16 -6.93
N PHE A 42 3.96 -8.32 -7.70
CA PHE A 42 2.72 -7.66 -7.27
C PHE A 42 1.53 -8.63 -7.15
N SER A 43 1.60 -9.82 -7.75
CA SER A 43 0.56 -10.85 -7.61
C SER A 43 0.65 -11.59 -6.27
N ASP A 44 1.78 -11.49 -5.57
CA ASP A 44 2.03 -12.14 -4.29
C ASP A 44 1.62 -11.28 -3.09
N SER A 45 1.14 -11.94 -2.03
CA SER A 45 0.73 -11.28 -0.79
C SER A 45 1.79 -11.39 0.29
N VAL A 46 2.14 -10.26 0.91
CA VAL A 46 2.96 -10.19 2.13
C VAL A 46 2.11 -9.86 3.36
N ALA A 47 0.79 -9.99 3.24
CA ALA A 47 -0.13 -9.53 4.26
C ALA A 47 0.06 -10.21 5.62
N HIS A 48 0.53 -11.46 5.61
CA HIS A 48 0.76 -12.28 6.79
C HIS A 48 1.96 -11.84 7.66
N TRP A 49 2.73 -10.82 7.23
CA TRP A 49 3.93 -10.37 7.95
C TRP A 49 3.60 -9.43 9.10
N ARG A 50 2.43 -8.80 9.07
CA ARG A 50 2.07 -7.74 10.01
C ARG A 50 1.28 -8.29 11.19
N VAL A 51 1.51 -7.68 12.35
CA VAL A 51 0.68 -7.85 13.55
C VAL A 51 -0.29 -6.66 13.68
N GLU A 52 0.17 -5.48 13.28
CA GLU A 52 -0.59 -4.24 13.25
C GLU A 52 -0.60 -3.65 11.84
N LYS A 53 -1.64 -2.88 11.51
CA LYS A 53 -1.78 -2.19 10.24
C LYS A 53 -2.06 -0.70 10.44
N PRO A 54 -1.58 0.17 9.54
CA PRO A 54 -1.98 1.57 9.53
C PRO A 54 -3.40 1.71 8.99
N VAL A 55 -4.25 2.44 9.70
CA VAL A 55 -5.58 2.85 9.22
C VAL A 55 -5.50 4.32 8.80
N HIS A 56 -6.09 4.66 7.66
CA HIS A 56 -6.10 6.01 7.11
C HIS A 56 -7.42 6.71 7.41
N ASN A 57 -7.37 7.86 8.09
CA ASN A 57 -8.50 8.75 8.28
C ASN A 57 -8.46 9.89 7.24
N SER A 58 -9.32 9.80 6.22
CA SER A 58 -9.40 10.75 5.12
C SER A 58 -9.92 12.13 5.53
N GLU A 59 -10.67 12.24 6.62
CA GLU A 59 -11.24 13.52 7.08
C GLU A 59 -10.17 14.46 7.65
N ILE A 60 -9.07 13.89 8.15
CA ILE A 60 -7.96 14.62 8.77
C ILE A 60 -6.79 14.78 7.80
N CYS A 61 -6.71 13.91 6.79
CA CYS A 61 -5.62 13.87 5.84
C CYS A 61 -5.58 15.12 4.95
N ILE A 62 -4.44 15.80 4.96
CA ILE A 62 -4.19 16.98 4.12
C ILE A 62 -3.58 16.65 2.75
N ASN A 63 -3.48 15.36 2.40
CA ASN A 63 -2.88 14.86 1.15
C ASN A 63 -1.46 15.42 0.89
N CYS A 64 -0.61 15.47 1.93
CA CYS A 64 0.79 15.92 1.79
C CYS A 64 1.73 14.86 1.15
N PHE A 65 1.26 13.62 1.00
CA PHE A 65 2.00 12.50 0.42
C PHE A 65 3.31 12.06 1.10
N ASN A 66 3.65 12.57 2.29
CA ASN A 66 4.80 12.06 3.05
C ASN A 66 4.75 10.54 3.23
N CYS A 67 3.62 10.02 3.69
CA CYS A 67 3.44 8.58 3.86
C CYS A 67 3.64 7.78 2.57
N TRP A 68 3.27 8.35 1.41
CA TRP A 68 3.47 7.73 0.10
C TRP A 68 4.94 7.70 -0.30
N VAL A 69 5.66 8.82 -0.13
CA VAL A 69 7.10 8.93 -0.46
C VAL A 69 7.94 8.02 0.43
N PHE A 70 7.64 7.96 1.73
CA PHE A 70 8.46 7.25 2.71
C PHE A 70 8.08 5.77 2.89
N CYS A 71 7.00 5.29 2.27
CA CYS A 71 6.63 3.89 2.38
C CYS A 71 7.64 3.00 1.64
N PRO A 72 8.38 2.11 2.33
CA PRO A 72 9.43 1.29 1.69
C PRO A 72 8.87 0.25 0.71
N ASP A 73 7.61 -0.15 0.88
CA ASP A 73 6.95 -1.18 0.08
C ASP A 73 5.93 -0.61 -0.94
N ALA A 74 5.90 0.72 -1.11
CA ALA A 74 4.94 1.40 -1.99
C ALA A 74 3.47 0.97 -1.75
N ALA A 75 3.11 0.75 -0.48
CA ALA A 75 1.80 0.23 -0.05
C ALA A 75 0.78 1.34 0.26
N ILE A 76 1.07 2.61 -0.04
CA ILE A 76 0.10 3.70 0.04
C ILE A 76 -0.52 3.90 -1.34
N LEU A 77 -1.85 3.83 -1.40
CA LEU A 77 -2.62 4.00 -2.63
C LEU A 77 -2.99 5.47 -2.82
N THR A 78 -2.90 5.92 -4.06
CA THR A 78 -3.30 7.26 -4.47
C THR A 78 -4.23 7.19 -5.66
N GLN A 79 -5.17 8.12 -5.70
CA GLN A 79 -6.12 8.29 -6.80
C GLN A 79 -6.60 9.74 -6.80
N ASP A 80 -6.71 10.33 -8.00
CA ASP A 80 -7.24 11.68 -8.21
C ASP A 80 -6.59 12.72 -7.27
N GLU A 81 -5.26 12.68 -7.19
CA GLU A 81 -4.44 13.56 -6.35
C GLU A 81 -4.76 13.51 -4.84
N LYS A 82 -5.30 12.39 -4.37
CA LYS A 82 -5.58 12.12 -2.96
C LYS A 82 -5.06 10.76 -2.52
N LEU A 83 -4.88 10.60 -1.21
CA LEU A 83 -4.67 9.28 -0.62
C LEU A 83 -5.97 8.49 -0.70
N ALA A 84 -5.92 7.35 -1.37
CA ALA A 84 -7.04 6.42 -1.50
C ALA A 84 -7.05 5.37 -0.38
N GLY A 85 -5.93 5.18 0.33
CA GLY A 85 -5.83 4.26 1.46
C GLY A 85 -4.53 3.47 1.46
N VAL A 86 -4.57 2.28 2.05
CA VAL A 86 -3.42 1.39 2.20
C VAL A 86 -3.69 0.08 1.47
N ASP A 87 -2.73 -0.37 0.68
CA ASP A 87 -2.70 -1.67 0.05
C ASP A 87 -2.32 -2.74 1.08
N TYR A 88 -3.32 -3.29 1.77
CA TYR A 88 -3.08 -4.32 2.79
C TYR A 88 -2.63 -5.67 2.22
N VAL A 89 -2.59 -5.87 0.90
CA VAL A 89 -1.94 -7.06 0.33
C VAL A 89 -0.42 -6.93 0.44
N HIS A 90 0.08 -5.71 0.26
CA HIS A 90 1.52 -5.42 0.21
C HIS A 90 2.06 -4.68 1.45
N CYS A 91 1.18 -4.24 2.36
CA CYS A 91 1.58 -3.57 3.60
C CYS A 91 2.11 -4.57 4.64
N LYS A 92 3.34 -4.34 5.09
CA LYS A 92 4.01 -5.11 6.15
C LYS A 92 3.76 -4.58 7.57
N GLY A 93 3.05 -3.46 7.73
CA GLY A 93 2.75 -2.90 9.05
C GLY A 93 3.92 -2.22 9.76
N CYS A 94 4.91 -1.69 9.04
CA CYS A 94 6.14 -1.13 9.64
C CYS A 94 5.98 0.21 10.39
N GLY A 95 4.82 0.87 10.29
CA GLY A 95 4.55 2.13 11.00
C GLY A 95 5.18 3.41 10.44
N VAL A 96 6.14 3.33 9.49
CA VAL A 96 6.83 4.51 8.93
C VAL A 96 5.87 5.59 8.42
N CYS A 97 4.78 5.18 7.77
CA CYS A 97 3.76 6.10 7.25
C CYS A 97 3.05 6.91 8.36
N VAL A 98 2.87 6.34 9.55
CA VAL A 98 2.34 7.00 10.74
C VAL A 98 3.38 7.96 11.30
N ASP A 99 4.64 7.55 11.39
CA ASP A 99 5.72 8.36 11.96
C ASP A 99 5.92 9.67 11.22
N VAL A 100 5.93 9.61 9.88
CA VAL A 100 6.13 10.78 9.00
C VAL A 100 4.88 11.64 8.78
N CYS A 101 3.72 11.22 9.30
CA CYS A 101 2.48 11.95 9.14
C CYS A 101 2.53 13.27 9.96
N PRO A 102 2.42 14.45 9.31
CA PRO A 102 2.61 15.73 10.00
C PRO A 102 1.34 16.28 10.67
N THR A 103 0.18 15.67 10.46
CA THR A 103 -1.07 16.20 11.03
C THR A 103 -1.14 15.93 12.54
N ASN A 104 -1.89 16.77 13.26
CA ASN A 104 -2.19 16.54 14.67
C ASN A 104 -3.71 16.68 14.92
N PRO A 105 -4.43 15.58 15.23
CA PRO A 105 -3.92 14.21 15.32
C PRO A 105 -3.41 13.70 13.96
N LYS A 106 -2.58 12.66 13.97
CA LYS A 106 -2.09 12.02 12.74
C LYS A 106 -3.28 11.46 11.95
N SER A 107 -3.23 11.58 10.62
CA SER A 107 -4.25 11.03 9.72
C SER A 107 -4.04 9.53 9.45
N LEU A 108 -2.94 8.96 9.95
CA LEU A 108 -2.66 7.54 9.97
C LEU A 108 -2.33 7.14 11.41
N LEU A 109 -2.89 6.05 11.89
CA LEU A 109 -2.58 5.45 13.19
C LEU A 109 -2.50 3.93 13.06
N MET A 110 -1.71 3.29 13.93
CA MET A 110 -1.56 1.83 13.96
C MET A 110 -2.68 1.20 14.78
N PHE A 111 -3.23 0.10 14.28
CA PHE A 111 -4.21 -0.74 14.96
C PHE A 111 -3.88 -2.22 14.73
N SER A 112 -4.43 -3.12 15.55
CA SER A 112 -4.36 -4.56 15.30
C SER A 112 -4.82 -4.91 13.88
N ASP A 113 -4.13 -5.83 13.20
CA ASP A 113 -4.46 -6.23 11.83
C ASP A 113 -5.89 -6.75 11.69
N HIS A 114 -6.35 -7.47 12.71
CA HIS A 114 -7.69 -8.07 12.77
C HIS A 114 -8.80 -7.06 13.06
N LYS A 115 -8.46 -5.82 13.41
CA LYS A 115 -9.45 -4.78 13.67
C LYS A 115 -10.01 -4.25 12.36
N ASP A 116 -11.33 -4.08 12.30
CA ASP A 116 -11.95 -3.46 11.14
C ASP A 116 -11.59 -1.96 11.06
N ASN A 117 -11.49 -1.44 9.83
CA ASN A 117 -11.11 -0.06 9.61
C ASN A 117 -12.18 0.92 10.11
N GLU A 118 -13.47 0.60 9.97
CA GLU A 118 -14.56 1.45 10.44
C GLU A 118 -14.60 1.51 11.97
N GLU A 119 -14.27 0.41 12.63
CA GLU A 119 -14.13 0.36 14.09
C GLU A 119 -12.93 1.19 14.57
N ALA A 120 -11.78 1.05 13.91
CA ALA A 120 -10.58 1.83 14.21
C ALA A 120 -10.81 3.35 14.03
N LEU A 121 -11.58 3.75 13.02
CA LEU A 121 -11.89 5.16 12.77
C LEU A 121 -12.73 5.80 13.89
N LYS A 122 -13.55 5.02 14.62
CA LYS A 122 -14.34 5.53 15.75
C LYS A 122 -13.49 5.90 16.97
N GLU A 123 -12.29 5.35 17.08
CA GLU A 123 -11.37 5.56 18.20
C GLU A 123 -10.40 6.73 17.97
N TRP A 124 -10.63 7.53 16.93
CA TRP A 124 -9.68 8.59 16.58
C TRP A 124 -9.62 9.67 17.67
N PRO A 125 -8.41 10.08 18.10
CA PRO A 125 -8.26 11.12 19.11
C PRO A 125 -8.78 12.48 18.60
N SER A 126 -9.41 13.24 19.49
CA SER A 126 -9.76 14.63 19.20
C SER A 126 -8.50 15.50 19.10
N LYS A 127 -8.57 16.56 18.30
CA LYS A 127 -7.50 17.56 18.22
C LYS A 127 -7.39 18.29 19.55
N ASP A 128 -6.33 18.00 20.31
CA ASP A 128 -6.00 18.78 21.49
C ASP A 128 -5.72 20.23 21.08
N SER A 129 -6.39 21.18 21.73
CA SER A 129 -6.04 22.59 21.64
C SER A 129 -4.62 22.74 22.18
N LYS A 130 -3.69 23.19 21.34
CA LYS A 130 -2.31 23.44 21.76
C LYS A 130 -2.33 24.35 23.00
N LYS A 131 -1.72 23.87 24.08
CA LYS A 131 -1.39 24.66 25.27
C LYS A 131 -0.27 25.65 24.95
#